data_AF-A0A7Y1UIX1-F1
#
_entry.id   AF-A0A7Y1UIX1-F1
#
_cell.length_a   1.000
_cell.length_b   1.000
_cell.length_c   1.000
_cell.angle_alpha   90.00
_cell.angle_beta   90.00
_cell.angle_gamma   90.00
#
_symmetry.space_group_name_H-M   'P 1'
#
loop_
_entity.id
_entity.type
_entity.pdbx_description
1 polymer ?
#
loop_
_entity_poly.entity_id
_entity_poly.type
_entity_poly.pdbx_seq_one_letter_code
_entity_poly.pdbx_strand_id
1 'polypeptide(L)'
;MFFKTARALFLALLGILPAAPATADWPQWRGPARNGIAAAEARLPARLEEGQSLREVWRVEGIPSDRYGGHGSVAVAGGSAYLSIVWHRDEPTATRRIDGEVLATLGHRNLAALPAEVVQEMEEERRKLGRRLRGKALDEWARKWVAERLDEKTRLNLGDWIVARFRQGSAAIPLPVYDQLKKVSEREFANHAELVEWLDGQDFEPAVREQILQAVPNTKKVARDVVLCLDADTGAKRWEFEAPGVPAGRNASSTPTWHEGRLYAVLSRHLYCLHAADGKELWRAELSGKAGPASSPLVHRGQVIVQQNKLTAFDAATGEPGWECAAARGFNASPTAWEGFVICNSRKELLMVDATTGKVVSRGPGGGDSTPVVADNHVVVAGRGDEDNLSAFTLSPQGLRPLWGHTFTARRYASSPIIWKDHVYHLGSDRHLCIHLETGKIRWERSAQSSISSPVIAAGRLLVYEHRGGWIVMVAADPSGYERLGRTRIGALHCASPALVQDRLYVRTPDAVVCYRF
;
A
#
# COMPACT_ATOMS: atom_id res chain seq x y z
N MET A 1 77.72 -25.26 -24.08
CA MET A 1 77.23 -24.75 -25.36
C MET A 1 75.73 -25.04 -25.43
N PHE A 2 74.91 -23.99 -25.32
CA PHE A 2 73.46 -23.86 -25.57
C PHE A 2 72.48 -25.04 -25.31
N PHE A 3 71.79 -24.98 -24.16
CA PHE A 3 70.40 -25.47 -24.05
C PHE A 3 69.47 -24.40 -24.65
N LYS A 4 68.68 -24.72 -25.67
CA LYS A 4 67.56 -23.89 -26.14
C LYS A 4 66.25 -24.49 -25.63
N THR A 5 65.65 -23.82 -24.65
CA THR A 5 64.27 -24.04 -24.18
C THR A 5 63.27 -23.52 -25.20
N ALA A 6 62.40 -24.39 -25.72
CA ALA A 6 61.21 -24.01 -26.49
C ALA A 6 60.06 -23.70 -25.51
N ARG A 7 59.62 -22.44 -25.45
CA ARG A 7 58.37 -22.04 -24.76
C ARG A 7 57.20 -22.31 -25.71
N ALA A 8 56.34 -23.26 -25.37
CA ALA A 8 55.03 -23.41 -25.99
C ALA A 8 54.10 -22.31 -25.45
N LEU A 9 53.58 -21.47 -26.35
CA LEU A 9 52.57 -20.45 -26.04
C LEU A 9 51.20 -21.14 -26.05
N PHE A 10 50.60 -21.36 -24.88
CA PHE A 10 49.21 -21.81 -24.76
C PHE A 10 48.29 -20.59 -24.89
N LEU A 11 47.70 -20.39 -26.06
CA LEU A 11 46.60 -19.43 -26.25
C LEU A 11 45.33 -20.05 -25.66
N ALA A 12 44.97 -19.63 -24.44
CA ALA A 12 43.66 -19.89 -23.88
C ALA A 12 42.63 -19.01 -24.60
N LEU A 13 41.83 -19.60 -25.50
CA LEU A 13 40.60 -18.98 -25.99
C LEU A 13 39.60 -18.90 -24.82
N LEU A 14 39.53 -17.73 -24.18
CA LEU A 14 38.35 -17.38 -23.38
C LEU A 14 37.18 -17.20 -24.33
N GLY A 15 36.31 -18.21 -24.40
CA GLY A 15 35.00 -18.07 -25.01
C GLY A 15 34.21 -17.01 -24.25
N ILE A 16 33.96 -15.87 -24.90
CA ILE A 16 32.99 -14.89 -24.43
C ILE A 16 31.62 -15.54 -24.58
N LEU A 17 31.08 -16.11 -23.50
CA LEU A 17 29.67 -16.47 -23.43
C LEU A 17 28.87 -15.19 -23.63
N PRO A 18 27.86 -15.15 -24.53
CA PRO A 18 26.98 -14.01 -24.61
C PRO A 18 26.28 -13.86 -23.26
N ALA A 19 26.45 -12.70 -22.62
CA ALA A 19 25.66 -12.35 -21.46
C ALA A 19 24.18 -12.50 -21.87
N ALA A 20 23.42 -13.30 -21.12
CA ALA A 20 21.98 -13.33 -21.30
C ALA A 20 21.48 -11.88 -21.28
N PRO A 21 20.62 -11.46 -22.23
CA PRO A 21 20.12 -10.09 -22.24
C PRO A 21 19.54 -9.79 -20.86
N ALA A 22 20.06 -8.74 -20.21
CA ALA A 22 19.60 -8.32 -18.90
C ALA A 22 18.08 -8.19 -18.97
N THR A 23 17.37 -9.03 -18.21
CA THR A 23 15.91 -8.97 -18.12
C THR A 23 15.55 -7.59 -17.60
N ALA A 24 14.59 -6.94 -18.24
CA ALA A 24 14.20 -5.61 -17.83
C ALA A 24 13.48 -5.65 -16.48
N ASP A 25 14.19 -5.28 -15.43
CA ASP A 25 13.81 -5.50 -14.04
C ASP A 25 12.69 -4.55 -13.56
N TRP A 26 12.02 -4.96 -12.48
CA TRP A 26 11.06 -4.16 -11.70
C TRP A 26 11.57 -4.04 -10.25
N PRO A 27 12.69 -3.33 -10.01
CA PRO A 27 13.48 -3.49 -8.79
C PRO A 27 12.87 -2.88 -7.52
N GLN A 28 11.76 -2.16 -7.64
CA GLN A 28 11.18 -1.39 -6.54
C GLN A 28 9.69 -1.08 -6.77
N TRP A 29 9.08 -0.41 -5.78
CA TRP A 29 7.71 0.11 -5.87
C TRP A 29 7.48 0.89 -7.17
N ARG A 30 6.48 0.46 -7.96
CA ARG A 30 6.09 1.06 -9.24
C ARG A 30 7.21 1.09 -10.30
N GLY A 31 8.11 0.10 -10.26
CA GLY A 31 9.08 -0.14 -11.32
C GLY A 31 10.34 0.72 -11.21
N PRO A 32 11.23 0.67 -12.22
CA PRO A 32 12.58 1.24 -12.13
C PRO A 32 12.61 2.73 -11.81
N ALA A 33 11.64 3.50 -12.31
CA ALA A 33 11.52 4.94 -12.07
C ALA A 33 10.38 5.33 -11.09
N ARG A 34 9.75 4.36 -10.40
CA ARG A 34 8.63 4.57 -9.46
C ARG A 34 7.40 5.26 -10.06
N ASN A 35 7.25 5.19 -11.39
CA ASN A 35 6.20 5.86 -12.16
C ASN A 35 5.13 4.90 -12.72
N GLY A 36 5.26 3.59 -12.48
CA GLY A 36 4.34 2.56 -12.94
C GLY A 36 4.53 2.17 -14.40
N ILE A 37 5.60 2.64 -15.06
CA ILE A 37 5.93 2.32 -16.44
C ILE A 37 6.88 1.13 -16.45
N ALA A 38 6.49 0.06 -17.13
CA ALA A 38 7.37 -1.07 -17.41
C ALA A 38 8.37 -0.72 -18.51
N ALA A 39 9.46 -1.45 -18.54
CA ALA A 39 10.46 -1.29 -19.59
C ALA A 39 9.91 -1.60 -20.98
N ALA A 40 10.57 -1.09 -22.02
CA ALA A 40 10.10 -1.20 -23.41
C ALA A 40 10.00 -2.66 -23.89
N GLU A 41 10.75 -3.55 -23.28
CA GLU A 41 10.78 -4.99 -23.55
C GLU A 41 9.58 -5.74 -22.96
N ALA A 42 8.76 -5.08 -22.13
CA ALA A 42 7.54 -5.67 -21.59
C ALA A 42 6.53 -5.98 -22.70
N ARG A 43 6.08 -7.24 -22.76
CA ARG A 43 5.22 -7.76 -23.81
C ARG A 43 3.84 -8.03 -23.24
N LEU A 44 2.91 -7.16 -23.57
CA LEU A 44 1.49 -7.38 -23.29
C LEU A 44 0.77 -7.80 -24.57
N PRO A 45 -0.21 -8.71 -24.49
CA PRO A 45 -1.05 -9.06 -25.61
C PRO A 45 -1.89 -7.84 -26.02
N ALA A 46 -2.40 -7.85 -27.26
CA ALA A 46 -3.21 -6.75 -27.76
C ALA A 46 -4.50 -6.56 -26.93
N ARG A 47 -5.07 -7.66 -26.45
CA ARG A 47 -6.31 -7.75 -25.67
C ARG A 47 -6.18 -8.86 -24.63
N LEU A 48 -7.00 -8.81 -23.58
CA LEU A 48 -7.20 -9.94 -22.68
C LEU A 48 -8.48 -10.67 -23.08
N GLU A 49 -8.39 -11.98 -23.34
CA GLU A 49 -9.56 -12.78 -23.69
C GLU A 49 -10.49 -12.93 -22.47
N GLU A 50 -11.73 -12.44 -22.61
CA GLU A 50 -12.69 -12.52 -21.52
C GLU A 50 -13.08 -13.98 -21.25
N GLY A 51 -13.07 -14.37 -19.98
CA GLY A 51 -13.38 -15.74 -19.54
C GLY A 51 -12.18 -16.68 -19.49
N GLN A 52 -11.02 -16.29 -20.02
CA GLN A 52 -9.78 -17.03 -19.85
C GLN A 52 -8.91 -16.44 -18.74
N SER A 53 -8.44 -17.28 -17.84
CA SER A 53 -7.43 -16.90 -16.84
C SER A 53 -6.07 -16.73 -17.49
N LEU A 54 -5.26 -15.79 -16.97
CA LEU A 54 -3.83 -15.76 -17.32
C LEU A 54 -3.19 -17.10 -16.95
N ARG A 55 -2.18 -17.50 -17.72
CA ARG A 55 -1.46 -18.74 -17.44
C ARG A 55 -0.65 -18.57 -16.16
N GLU A 56 -1.01 -19.31 -15.12
CA GLU A 56 -0.19 -19.40 -13.92
C GLU A 56 1.13 -20.12 -14.25
N VAL A 57 2.27 -19.47 -13.98
CA VAL A 57 3.59 -20.06 -14.15
C VAL A 57 4.01 -20.77 -12.86
N TRP A 58 3.83 -20.10 -11.73
CA TRP A 58 4.07 -20.66 -10.40
C TRP A 58 3.27 -19.91 -9.34
N ARG A 59 3.08 -20.57 -8.20
CA ARG A 59 2.44 -20.04 -6.99
C ARG A 59 3.20 -20.52 -5.76
N VAL A 60 3.47 -19.60 -4.84
CA VAL A 60 4.03 -19.90 -3.52
C VAL A 60 3.00 -19.56 -2.46
N GLU A 61 2.38 -20.59 -1.89
CA GLU A 61 1.36 -20.49 -0.84
C GLU A 61 1.97 -20.25 0.54
N GLY A 62 1.12 -19.88 1.50
CA GLY A 62 1.52 -19.70 2.89
C GLY A 62 2.27 -18.39 3.15
N ILE A 63 2.38 -17.51 2.15
CA ILE A 63 2.95 -16.16 2.29
C ILE A 63 1.82 -15.24 2.77
N PRO A 64 1.83 -14.77 4.02
CA PRO A 64 0.74 -13.96 4.52
C PRO A 64 0.72 -12.56 3.88
N SER A 65 -0.48 -12.00 3.81
CA SER A 65 -0.73 -10.63 3.37
C SER A 65 -1.62 -9.89 4.37
N ASP A 66 -1.86 -8.62 4.08
CA ASP A 66 -2.77 -7.75 4.82
C ASP A 66 -2.43 -7.67 6.32
N ARG A 67 -3.32 -8.12 7.20
CA ARG A 67 -3.14 -8.05 8.65
C ARG A 67 -2.01 -8.93 9.17
N TYR A 68 -1.59 -9.93 8.40
CA TYR A 68 -0.60 -10.91 8.82
C TYR A 68 0.75 -10.80 8.11
N GLY A 69 0.84 -9.98 7.06
CA GLY A 69 2.06 -9.88 6.24
C GLY A 69 2.29 -8.52 5.57
N GLY A 70 1.46 -7.52 5.86
CA GLY A 70 1.55 -6.17 5.28
C GLY A 70 1.02 -6.05 3.85
N HIS A 71 1.34 -4.94 3.18
CA HIS A 71 0.84 -4.61 1.83
C HIS A 71 1.95 -4.40 0.80
N GLY A 72 3.22 -4.66 1.16
CA GLY A 72 4.35 -4.59 0.23
C GLY A 72 4.08 -5.37 -1.06
N SER A 73 4.45 -4.77 -2.19
CA SER A 73 4.37 -5.43 -3.50
C SER A 73 5.63 -6.26 -3.76
N VAL A 74 5.64 -6.99 -4.88
CA VAL A 74 6.80 -7.75 -5.32
C VAL A 74 7.78 -6.81 -6.02
N ALA A 75 9.07 -6.90 -5.67
CA ALA A 75 10.15 -6.34 -6.49
C ALA A 75 10.82 -7.48 -7.26
N VAL A 76 11.16 -7.29 -8.53
CA VAL A 76 11.81 -8.31 -9.36
C VAL A 76 13.10 -7.71 -9.91
N ALA A 77 14.25 -8.31 -9.59
CA ALA A 77 15.54 -7.86 -10.10
C ALA A 77 16.55 -8.99 -10.19
N GLY A 78 17.37 -9.01 -11.25
CA GLY A 78 18.43 -10.00 -11.43
C GLY A 78 17.93 -11.44 -11.42
N GLY A 79 16.75 -11.70 -12.00
CA GLY A 79 16.12 -13.03 -12.01
C GLY A 79 15.58 -13.52 -10.66
N SER A 80 15.47 -12.63 -9.66
CA SER A 80 14.86 -12.92 -8.36
C SER A 80 13.62 -12.07 -8.13
N ALA A 81 12.63 -12.61 -7.43
CA ALA A 81 11.50 -11.89 -6.88
C ALA A 81 11.66 -11.74 -5.35
N TYR A 82 11.57 -10.51 -4.87
CA TYR A 82 11.79 -10.13 -3.47
C TYR A 82 10.49 -9.64 -2.82
N LEU A 83 10.28 -10.06 -1.56
CA LEU A 83 9.16 -9.63 -0.74
C LEU A 83 9.61 -9.31 0.68
N SER A 84 9.08 -8.20 1.21
CA SER A 84 9.20 -7.83 2.62
C SER A 84 7.88 -8.15 3.33
N ILE A 85 7.94 -8.95 4.38
CA ILE A 85 6.79 -9.45 5.12
C ILE A 85 7.04 -9.26 6.61
N VAL A 86 6.15 -8.57 7.30
CA VAL A 86 6.09 -8.70 8.77
C VAL A 86 5.15 -9.85 9.06
N TRP A 87 5.73 -11.01 9.32
CA TRP A 87 5.02 -12.27 9.43
C TRP A 87 4.42 -12.41 10.81
N HIS A 88 3.15 -12.02 10.94
CA HIS A 88 2.42 -12.13 12.19
C HIS A 88 1.92 -13.56 12.40
N ARG A 89 1.87 -13.96 13.66
CA ARG A 89 1.21 -15.18 14.12
C ARG A 89 0.54 -14.94 15.46
N ASP A 90 -0.49 -15.71 15.74
CA ASP A 90 -1.15 -15.73 17.03
C ASP A 90 -0.52 -16.81 17.90
N GLU A 91 -0.07 -16.44 19.10
CA GLU A 91 0.46 -17.36 20.11
C GLU A 91 -0.48 -17.40 21.31
N PRO A 92 -0.76 -18.58 21.90
CA PRO A 92 -1.52 -18.67 23.15
C PRO A 92 -0.94 -17.76 24.23
N THR A 93 -1.80 -17.08 24.98
CA THR A 93 -1.40 -16.25 26.11
C THR A 93 -2.33 -16.43 27.31
N ALA A 94 -1.78 -16.31 28.51
CA ALA A 94 -2.58 -16.21 29.73
C ALA A 94 -3.25 -14.84 29.82
N THR A 95 -2.55 -13.77 29.43
CA THR A 95 -3.01 -12.38 29.56
C THR A 95 -4.19 -12.06 28.65
N ARG A 96 -4.92 -10.99 28.95
CA ARG A 96 -6.01 -10.48 28.09
C ARG A 96 -5.83 -8.99 27.87
N ARG A 97 -6.32 -8.48 26.74
CA ARG A 97 -6.28 -7.05 26.41
C ARG A 97 -7.48 -6.66 25.55
N ILE A 98 -8.03 -5.46 25.81
CA ILE A 98 -9.10 -4.85 25.00
C ILE A 98 -8.46 -3.76 24.14
N ASP A 99 -7.72 -4.14 23.10
CA ASP A 99 -7.01 -3.18 22.26
C ASP A 99 -7.87 -2.61 21.13
N GLY A 100 -7.24 -1.84 20.23
CA GLY A 100 -7.92 -1.27 19.06
C GLY A 100 -8.49 -2.30 18.08
N GLU A 101 -7.94 -3.52 18.04
CA GLU A 101 -8.48 -4.60 17.20
C GLU A 101 -9.73 -5.19 17.83
N VAL A 102 -9.73 -5.43 19.15
CA VAL A 102 -10.93 -5.86 19.89
C VAL A 102 -12.05 -4.84 19.72
N LEU A 103 -11.74 -3.55 19.89
CA LEU A 103 -12.72 -2.47 19.65
C LEU A 103 -13.28 -2.49 18.22
N ALA A 104 -12.42 -2.71 17.21
CA ALA A 104 -12.86 -2.80 15.83
C ALA A 104 -13.74 -4.03 15.56
N THR A 105 -13.43 -5.17 16.16
CA THR A 105 -14.24 -6.40 16.11
C THR A 105 -15.62 -6.18 16.74
N LEU A 106 -15.67 -5.44 17.86
CA LEU A 106 -16.92 -5.04 18.52
C LEU A 106 -17.72 -4.02 17.69
N GLY A 107 -17.14 -3.44 16.64
CA GLY A 107 -17.81 -2.50 15.75
C GLY A 107 -17.60 -1.04 16.09
N HIS A 108 -16.60 -0.71 16.92
CA HIS A 108 -16.24 0.68 17.21
C HIS A 108 -15.79 1.44 15.95
N ARG A 109 -16.26 2.70 15.81
CA ARG A 109 -15.79 3.66 14.80
C ARG A 109 -15.57 5.02 15.44
N ASN A 110 -14.65 5.79 14.85
CA ASN A 110 -14.49 7.19 15.20
C ASN A 110 -15.61 8.01 14.55
N LEU A 111 -16.38 8.71 15.37
CA LEU A 111 -17.54 9.51 14.95
C LEU A 111 -17.28 11.03 14.98
N ALA A 112 -16.04 11.46 15.18
CA ALA A 112 -15.69 12.89 15.25
C ALA A 112 -16.06 13.70 14.00
N ALA A 113 -16.32 13.04 12.87
CA ALA A 113 -16.77 13.67 11.64
C ALA A 113 -18.30 13.86 11.56
N LEU A 114 -19.07 13.34 12.52
CA LEU A 114 -20.53 13.51 12.58
C LEU A 114 -20.90 14.57 13.62
N PRO A 115 -21.91 15.42 13.34
CA PRO A 115 -22.51 16.27 14.36
C PRO A 115 -23.06 15.45 15.53
N ALA A 116 -22.98 15.99 16.75
CA ALA A 116 -23.41 15.29 17.96
C ALA A 116 -24.91 14.96 17.92
N GLU A 117 -25.71 15.84 17.34
CA GLU A 117 -27.15 15.72 17.17
C GLU A 117 -27.51 14.52 16.28
N VAL A 118 -26.76 14.34 15.19
CA VAL A 118 -26.95 13.20 14.27
C VAL A 118 -26.58 11.88 14.96
N VAL A 119 -25.52 11.87 15.77
CA VAL A 119 -25.13 10.69 16.55
C VAL A 119 -26.20 10.34 17.59
N GLN A 120 -26.78 11.34 18.25
CA GLN A 120 -27.86 11.14 19.20
C GLN A 120 -29.12 10.62 18.51
N GLU A 121 -29.57 11.26 17.42
CA GLU A 121 -30.73 10.81 16.63
C GLU A 121 -30.55 9.36 16.18
N MET A 122 -29.36 9.00 15.66
CA MET A 122 -29.04 7.63 15.24
C MET A 122 -29.26 6.61 16.38
N GLU A 123 -28.73 6.88 17.57
CA GLU A 123 -28.85 5.96 18.70
C GLU A 123 -30.28 5.88 19.25
N GLU A 124 -31.03 6.98 19.21
CA GLU A 124 -32.44 6.99 19.59
C GLU A 124 -33.31 6.21 18.61
N GLU A 125 -33.17 6.48 17.31
CA GLU A 125 -33.91 5.80 16.25
C GLU A 125 -33.61 4.30 16.26
N ARG A 126 -32.33 3.92 16.39
CA ARG A 126 -31.91 2.51 16.50
C ARG A 126 -32.64 1.76 17.62
N ARG A 127 -32.85 2.42 18.77
CA ARG A 127 -33.55 1.83 19.93
C ARG A 127 -35.05 1.76 19.73
N LYS A 128 -35.63 2.69 18.96
CA LYS A 128 -37.07 2.78 18.68
C LYS A 128 -37.53 1.90 17.50
N LEU A 129 -36.60 1.30 16.75
CA LEU A 129 -36.91 0.46 15.58
C LEU A 129 -37.94 -0.63 15.90
N GLY A 130 -39.09 -0.55 15.23
CA GLY A 130 -40.19 -1.48 15.43
C GLY A 130 -39.87 -2.89 14.99
N ARG A 131 -40.35 -3.90 15.73
CA ARG A 131 -40.10 -5.33 15.45
C ARG A 131 -40.53 -5.79 14.05
N ARG A 132 -41.35 -5.04 13.32
CA ARG A 132 -41.83 -5.38 11.96
C ARG A 132 -40.93 -4.85 10.84
N LEU A 133 -40.07 -3.86 11.11
CA LEU A 133 -39.15 -3.33 10.10
C LEU A 133 -37.88 -4.21 10.06
N ARG A 134 -37.80 -5.12 9.07
CA ARG A 134 -36.70 -6.09 8.95
C ARG A 134 -36.32 -6.34 7.49
N GLY A 135 -35.18 -6.98 7.29
CA GLY A 135 -34.69 -7.39 5.97
C GLY A 135 -34.58 -6.20 5.02
N LYS A 136 -35.06 -6.37 3.78
CA LYS A 136 -34.95 -5.36 2.73
C LYS A 136 -35.59 -4.01 3.11
N ALA A 137 -36.73 -4.04 3.79
CA ALA A 137 -37.44 -2.82 4.22
C ALA A 137 -36.62 -2.01 5.23
N LEU A 138 -35.94 -2.69 6.17
CA LEU A 138 -35.03 -2.03 7.10
C LEU A 138 -33.82 -1.44 6.38
N ASP A 139 -33.27 -2.16 5.39
CA ASP A 139 -32.13 -1.67 4.60
C ASP A 139 -32.48 -0.42 3.79
N GLU A 140 -33.63 -0.42 3.12
CA GLU A 140 -34.12 0.71 2.34
C GLU A 140 -34.36 1.92 3.26
N TRP A 141 -35.02 1.72 4.41
CA TRP A 141 -35.22 2.76 5.42
C TRP A 141 -33.90 3.30 5.97
N ALA A 142 -32.96 2.42 6.36
CA ALA A 142 -31.69 2.83 6.95
C ALA A 142 -30.81 3.59 5.95
N ARG A 143 -30.79 3.16 4.68
CA ARG A 143 -30.06 3.87 3.62
C ARG A 143 -30.68 5.22 3.32
N LYS A 144 -32.02 5.33 3.34
CA LYS A 144 -32.72 6.61 3.25
C LYS A 144 -32.39 7.51 4.44
N TRP A 145 -32.40 6.96 5.66
CA TRP A 145 -32.02 7.70 6.86
C TRP A 145 -30.63 8.30 6.69
N VAL A 146 -29.65 7.48 6.34
CA VAL A 146 -28.27 7.92 6.10
C VAL A 146 -28.19 8.98 5.00
N ALA A 147 -28.89 8.80 3.87
CA ALA A 147 -28.85 9.75 2.76
C ALA A 147 -29.44 11.12 3.07
N GLU A 148 -30.40 11.19 3.99
CA GLU A 148 -31.07 12.43 4.40
C GLU A 148 -30.30 13.21 5.48
N ARG A 149 -29.43 12.56 6.28
CA ARG A 149 -28.69 13.20 7.40
C ARG A 149 -27.20 13.39 7.16
N LEU A 150 -26.57 12.59 6.30
CA LEU A 150 -25.13 12.64 6.08
C LEU A 150 -24.82 13.29 4.73
N ASP A 151 -23.83 14.18 4.74
CA ASP A 151 -23.19 14.65 3.51
C ASP A 151 -22.51 13.49 2.76
N GLU A 152 -22.10 13.75 1.51
CA GLU A 152 -21.50 12.71 0.67
C GLU A 152 -20.26 12.08 1.31
N LYS A 153 -19.37 12.88 1.92
CA LYS A 153 -18.09 12.43 2.48
C LYS A 153 -18.29 11.60 3.74
N THR A 154 -19.15 12.02 4.66
CA THR A 154 -19.47 11.24 5.86
C THR A 154 -20.23 9.96 5.51
N ARG A 155 -21.16 10.02 4.54
CA ARG A 155 -21.89 8.84 4.04
C ARG A 155 -20.96 7.79 3.45
N LEU A 156 -19.94 8.20 2.69
CA LEU A 156 -18.93 7.27 2.13
C LEU A 156 -18.09 6.58 3.21
N ASN A 157 -17.86 7.23 4.35
CA ASN A 157 -17.00 6.72 5.41
C ASN A 157 -17.75 5.92 6.49
N LEU A 158 -18.97 6.33 6.82
CA LEU A 158 -19.74 5.81 7.97
C LEU A 158 -21.12 5.26 7.59
N GLY A 159 -21.63 5.52 6.38
CA GLY A 159 -23.01 5.17 6.00
C GLY A 159 -23.33 3.69 6.13
N ASP A 160 -22.50 2.80 5.56
CA ASP A 160 -22.72 1.35 5.68
C ASP A 160 -22.56 0.85 7.13
N TRP A 161 -21.73 1.52 7.94
CA TRP A 161 -21.59 1.20 9.36
C TRP A 161 -22.85 1.60 10.15
N ILE A 162 -23.42 2.77 9.88
CA ILE A 162 -24.68 3.20 10.47
C ILE A 162 -25.82 2.25 10.08
N VAL A 163 -25.91 1.87 8.80
CA VAL A 163 -26.88 0.87 8.33
C VAL A 163 -26.70 -0.47 9.08
N ALA A 164 -25.46 -0.93 9.29
CA ALA A 164 -25.19 -2.13 10.07
C ALA A 164 -25.65 -2.00 11.54
N ARG A 165 -25.49 -0.82 12.16
CA ARG A 165 -26.02 -0.57 13.52
C ARG A 165 -27.53 -0.58 13.59
N PHE A 166 -28.23 -0.02 12.60
CA PHE A 166 -29.68 -0.12 12.52
C PHE A 166 -30.16 -1.57 12.37
N ARG A 167 -29.45 -2.37 11.55
CA ARG A 167 -29.72 -3.82 11.44
C ARG A 167 -29.57 -4.55 12.77
N GLN A 168 -28.57 -4.18 13.57
CA GLN A 168 -28.35 -4.74 14.89
C GLN A 168 -29.45 -4.31 15.90
N GLY A 169 -30.12 -3.17 15.67
CA GLY A 169 -31.17 -2.67 16.57
C GLY A 169 -30.63 -2.58 18.00
N SER A 170 -31.39 -3.06 18.99
CA SER A 170 -30.97 -3.09 20.40
C SER A 170 -29.71 -3.92 20.68
N ALA A 171 -29.34 -4.88 19.81
CA ALA A 171 -28.15 -5.71 20.00
C ALA A 171 -26.83 -4.96 19.69
N ALA A 172 -26.89 -3.77 19.07
CA ALA A 172 -25.69 -2.97 18.85
C ALA A 172 -25.17 -2.41 20.18
N ILE A 173 -23.87 -2.57 20.42
CA ILE A 173 -23.21 -2.05 21.62
C ILE A 173 -23.42 -0.53 21.72
N PRO A 174 -23.97 -0.02 22.83
CA PRO A 174 -24.17 1.40 23.06
C PRO A 174 -22.85 2.18 22.97
N LEU A 175 -22.89 3.38 22.38
CA LEU A 175 -21.67 4.18 22.18
C LEU A 175 -20.86 4.44 23.47
N PRO A 176 -21.47 4.75 24.63
CA PRO A 176 -20.74 4.97 25.88
C PRO A 176 -19.92 3.77 26.37
N VAL A 177 -20.31 2.54 26.00
CA VAL A 177 -19.55 1.34 26.36
C VAL A 177 -18.17 1.38 25.70
N TYR A 178 -18.08 1.80 24.44
CA TYR A 178 -16.78 1.94 23.78
C TYR A 178 -15.87 2.95 24.46
N ASP A 179 -16.43 4.03 25.02
CA ASP A 179 -15.66 5.03 25.74
C ASP A 179 -15.11 4.49 27.06
N GLN A 180 -15.82 3.60 27.73
CA GLN A 180 -15.27 2.87 28.87
C GLN A 180 -14.17 1.88 28.46
N LEU A 181 -14.40 1.10 27.39
CA LEU A 181 -13.40 0.14 26.90
C LEU A 181 -12.11 0.84 26.45
N LYS A 182 -12.19 2.01 25.81
CA LYS A 182 -11.01 2.81 25.44
C LYS A 182 -10.14 3.20 26.64
N LYS A 183 -10.73 3.49 27.81
CA LYS A 183 -9.98 3.89 29.01
C LYS A 183 -9.03 2.79 29.49
N VAL A 184 -9.35 1.53 29.20
CA VAL A 184 -8.52 0.37 29.57
C VAL A 184 -7.79 -0.24 28.37
N SER A 185 -7.75 0.43 27.22
CA SER A 185 -7.18 -0.15 25.99
C SER A 185 -5.66 -0.40 26.00
N GLU A 186 -4.97 0.26 26.93
CA GLU A 186 -3.54 0.04 27.22
C GLU A 186 -3.31 -0.86 28.44
N ARG A 187 -4.37 -1.30 29.15
CA ARG A 187 -4.26 -2.22 30.27
C ARG A 187 -4.09 -3.65 29.77
N GLU A 188 -3.11 -4.34 30.32
CA GLU A 188 -2.99 -5.80 30.23
C GLU A 188 -3.59 -6.42 31.49
N PHE A 189 -4.54 -7.35 31.31
CA PHE A 189 -5.07 -8.18 32.37
C PHE A 189 -4.19 -9.43 32.48
N ALA A 190 -3.77 -9.80 33.69
CA ALA A 190 -2.88 -10.92 33.94
C ALA A 190 -3.47 -12.25 33.45
N ASN A 191 -4.80 -12.41 33.51
CA ASN A 191 -5.49 -13.60 33.05
C ASN A 191 -6.97 -13.35 32.68
N HIS A 192 -7.65 -14.41 32.23
CA HIS A 192 -9.08 -14.36 31.90
C HIS A 192 -9.97 -14.03 33.12
N ALA A 193 -9.64 -14.51 34.32
CA ALA A 193 -10.43 -14.26 35.51
C ALA A 193 -10.40 -12.77 35.90
N GLU A 194 -9.25 -12.12 35.79
CA GLU A 194 -9.13 -10.67 36.07
C GLU A 194 -9.91 -9.82 35.05
N LEU A 195 -9.91 -10.22 33.77
CA LEU A 195 -10.76 -9.57 32.77
C LEU A 195 -12.24 -9.71 33.14
N VAL A 196 -12.66 -10.91 33.54
CA VAL A 196 -14.04 -11.19 33.96
C VAL A 196 -14.42 -10.36 35.18
N GLU A 197 -13.57 -10.32 36.21
CA GLU A 197 -13.78 -9.52 37.42
C GLU A 197 -13.91 -8.03 37.08
N TRP A 198 -13.06 -7.51 36.20
CA TRP A 198 -13.16 -6.13 35.76
C TRP A 198 -14.48 -5.86 35.03
N LEU A 199 -14.91 -6.76 34.14
CA LEU A 199 -16.19 -6.65 33.43
C LEU A 199 -17.39 -6.75 34.36
N ASP A 200 -17.34 -7.60 35.38
CA ASP A 200 -18.38 -7.74 36.40
C ASP A 200 -18.51 -6.49 37.28
N GLY A 201 -17.41 -5.73 37.42
CA GLY A 201 -17.40 -4.42 38.06
C GLY A 201 -17.93 -3.27 37.20
N GLN A 202 -18.28 -3.52 35.93
CA GLN A 202 -18.86 -2.50 35.04
C GLN A 202 -20.38 -2.61 34.98
N ASP A 203 -21.06 -1.48 34.78
CA ASP A 203 -22.50 -1.42 34.55
C ASP A 203 -22.85 -1.73 33.07
N PHE A 204 -22.52 -2.95 32.64
CA PHE A 204 -22.82 -3.44 31.29
C PHE A 204 -24.01 -4.39 31.30
N GLU A 205 -24.88 -4.26 30.30
CA GLU A 205 -25.92 -5.27 30.07
C GLU A 205 -25.27 -6.66 29.83
N PRO A 206 -25.85 -7.76 30.34
CA PRO A 206 -25.25 -9.09 30.24
C PRO A 206 -24.88 -9.51 28.81
N ALA A 207 -25.70 -9.15 27.83
CA ALA A 207 -25.43 -9.43 26.42
C ALA A 207 -24.21 -8.66 25.88
N VAL A 208 -24.03 -7.41 26.29
CA VAL A 208 -22.88 -6.58 25.89
C VAL A 208 -21.60 -7.10 26.54
N ARG A 209 -21.66 -7.46 27.83
CA ARG A 209 -20.57 -8.10 28.55
C ARG A 209 -20.08 -9.36 27.83
N GLU A 210 -21.02 -10.23 27.43
CA GLU A 210 -20.69 -11.46 26.71
C GLU A 210 -20.08 -11.19 25.34
N GLN A 211 -20.60 -10.20 24.59
CA GLN A 211 -19.99 -9.77 23.33
C GLN A 211 -18.52 -9.31 23.52
N ILE A 212 -18.23 -8.57 24.60
CA ILE A 212 -16.87 -8.12 24.92
C ILE A 212 -15.96 -9.33 25.22
N LEU A 213 -16.41 -10.27 26.06
CA LEU A 213 -15.65 -11.48 26.38
C LEU A 213 -15.32 -12.30 25.13
N GLN A 214 -16.28 -12.50 24.24
CA GLN A 214 -16.09 -13.26 23.00
C GLN A 214 -15.15 -12.57 22.02
N ALA A 215 -15.08 -11.24 22.05
CA ALA A 215 -14.20 -10.47 21.17
C ALA A 215 -12.74 -10.41 21.65
N VAL A 216 -12.48 -10.66 22.93
CA VAL A 216 -11.11 -10.66 23.48
C VAL A 216 -10.45 -12.02 23.23
N PRO A 217 -9.38 -12.10 22.42
CA PRO A 217 -8.76 -13.36 22.11
C PRO A 217 -8.00 -13.95 23.31
N ASN A 218 -7.82 -15.27 23.30
CA ASN A 218 -6.92 -16.00 24.20
C ASN A 218 -5.50 -16.13 23.62
N THR A 219 -5.21 -15.39 22.55
CA THR A 219 -3.91 -15.33 21.89
C THR A 219 -3.38 -13.90 21.92
N LYS A 220 -2.05 -13.77 21.85
CA LYS A 220 -1.36 -12.51 21.58
C LYS A 220 -0.75 -12.58 20.19
N LYS A 221 -0.74 -11.46 19.49
CA LYS A 221 -0.01 -11.34 18.23
C LYS A 221 1.47 -11.22 18.52
N VAL A 222 2.26 -11.99 17.80
CA VAL A 222 3.71 -11.81 17.68
C VAL A 222 4.06 -11.70 16.20
N ALA A 223 5.27 -11.21 15.88
CA ALA A 223 5.70 -11.07 14.50
C ALA A 223 7.20 -11.33 14.32
N ARG A 224 7.57 -11.68 13.09
CA ARG A 224 8.95 -11.72 12.60
C ARG A 224 9.08 -10.81 11.39
N ASP A 225 10.19 -10.11 11.28
CA ASP A 225 10.56 -9.36 10.08
C ASP A 225 11.20 -10.34 9.11
N VAL A 226 10.58 -10.54 7.95
CA VAL A 226 10.99 -11.53 6.96
C VAL A 226 11.22 -10.88 5.60
N VAL A 227 12.34 -11.22 4.95
CA VAL A 227 12.55 -10.95 3.54
C VAL A 227 12.70 -12.27 2.80
N LEU A 228 11.85 -12.49 1.81
CA LEU A 228 11.92 -13.67 0.93
C LEU A 228 12.58 -13.29 -0.39
N CYS A 229 13.47 -14.16 -0.86
CA CYS A 229 13.97 -14.17 -2.23
C CYS A 229 13.54 -15.47 -2.91
N LEU A 230 12.76 -15.31 -3.96
CA LEU A 230 12.29 -16.39 -4.80
C LEU A 230 12.97 -16.29 -6.16
N ASP A 231 13.17 -17.41 -6.81
CA ASP A 231 13.50 -17.45 -8.22
C ASP A 231 12.34 -16.87 -9.03
N ALA A 232 12.61 -15.85 -9.86
CA ALA A 232 11.56 -15.16 -10.61
C ALA A 232 10.88 -16.09 -11.63
N ASP A 233 11.59 -17.08 -12.15
CA ASP A 233 11.10 -17.95 -13.20
C ASP A 233 10.25 -19.12 -12.69
N THR A 234 10.59 -19.64 -11.51
CA THR A 234 10.06 -20.89 -10.93
C THR A 234 9.35 -20.72 -9.59
N GLY A 235 9.55 -19.61 -8.89
CA GLY A 235 9.03 -19.39 -7.54
C GLY A 235 9.77 -20.14 -6.45
N ALA A 236 10.83 -20.90 -6.79
CA ALA A 236 11.61 -21.64 -5.80
C ALA A 236 12.30 -20.67 -4.83
N LYS A 237 12.21 -20.94 -3.52
CA LYS A 237 12.89 -20.12 -2.51
C LYS A 237 14.40 -20.22 -2.68
N ARG A 238 15.06 -19.09 -2.96
CA ARG A 238 16.52 -18.97 -3.05
C ARG A 238 17.13 -18.75 -1.67
N TRP A 239 16.58 -17.79 -0.92
CA TRP A 239 16.97 -17.53 0.46
C TRP A 239 15.84 -16.84 1.23
N GLU A 240 15.99 -16.82 2.55
CA GLU A 240 15.08 -16.15 3.48
C GLU A 240 15.91 -15.50 4.59
N PHE A 241 15.62 -14.23 4.85
CA PHE A 241 16.11 -13.50 6.00
C PHE A 241 15.00 -13.42 7.04
N GLU A 242 15.34 -13.66 8.31
CA GLU A 242 14.43 -13.47 9.44
C GLU A 242 15.11 -12.65 10.54
N ALA A 243 14.34 -11.74 11.16
CA ALA A 243 14.71 -11.01 12.37
C ALA A 243 13.50 -10.87 13.33
N PRO A 244 13.71 -10.55 14.62
CA PRO A 244 12.61 -10.22 15.52
C PRO A 244 11.78 -9.05 14.98
N GLY A 245 10.48 -9.27 14.82
CA GLY A 245 9.54 -8.27 14.32
C GLY A 245 8.60 -7.77 15.41
N VAL A 246 7.91 -6.67 15.12
CA VAL A 246 6.87 -6.10 16.00
C VAL A 246 5.51 -6.18 15.31
N PRO A 247 4.48 -6.72 15.96
CA PRO A 247 3.12 -6.70 15.44
C PRO A 247 2.68 -5.27 15.08
N ALA A 248 2.49 -5.02 13.79
CA ALA A 248 2.08 -3.72 13.24
C ALA A 248 0.82 -3.83 12.35
N GLY A 249 0.22 -5.03 12.27
CA GLY A 249 -0.96 -5.33 11.51
C GLY A 249 -0.76 -5.03 10.02
N ARG A 250 -1.64 -4.19 9.46
CA ARG A 250 -1.64 -3.85 8.03
C ARG A 250 -0.50 -2.91 7.62
N ASN A 251 -0.02 -2.08 8.53
CA ASN A 251 1.00 -1.07 8.26
C ASN A 251 2.38 -1.61 8.65
N ALA A 252 2.76 -2.76 8.09
CA ALA A 252 3.87 -3.52 8.63
C ALA A 252 5.01 -3.75 7.63
N SER A 253 4.73 -3.79 6.32
CA SER A 253 5.77 -3.92 5.30
C SER A 253 5.52 -3.02 4.09
N SER A 254 6.62 -2.54 3.51
CA SER A 254 6.64 -1.86 2.23
C SER A 254 7.35 -2.68 1.16
N THR A 255 7.26 -2.28 -0.12
CA THR A 255 7.94 -2.97 -1.21
C THR A 255 9.46 -2.79 -1.04
N PRO A 256 10.28 -3.85 -1.04
CA PRO A 256 11.73 -3.69 -0.96
C PRO A 256 12.27 -3.00 -2.21
N THR A 257 13.41 -2.32 -2.06
CA THR A 257 14.11 -1.67 -3.17
C THR A 257 15.43 -2.37 -3.41
N TRP A 258 15.58 -2.96 -4.59
CA TRP A 258 16.84 -3.48 -5.08
C TRP A 258 17.66 -2.36 -5.75
N HIS A 259 18.93 -2.23 -5.39
CA HIS A 259 19.85 -1.28 -6.02
C HIS A 259 21.29 -1.79 -5.88
N GLU A 260 21.97 -1.99 -7.01
CA GLU A 260 23.40 -2.34 -7.09
C GLU A 260 23.79 -3.54 -6.19
N GLY A 261 23.03 -4.63 -6.27
CA GLY A 261 23.30 -5.85 -5.51
C GLY A 261 22.91 -5.79 -4.02
N ARG A 262 22.32 -4.68 -3.57
CA ARG A 262 21.75 -4.52 -2.23
C ARG A 262 20.23 -4.48 -2.28
N LEU A 263 19.61 -4.94 -1.20
CA LEU A 263 18.17 -4.90 -1.01
C LEU A 263 17.86 -4.09 0.26
N TYR A 264 17.08 -3.03 0.10
CA TYR A 264 16.62 -2.19 1.21
C TYR A 264 15.18 -2.51 1.54
N ALA A 265 14.92 -2.98 2.75
CA ALA A 265 13.61 -3.42 3.19
C ALA A 265 13.20 -2.71 4.48
N VAL A 266 12.00 -2.13 4.51
CA VAL A 266 11.43 -1.58 5.74
C VAL A 266 10.40 -2.56 6.30
N LEU A 267 10.64 -3.02 7.52
CA LEU A 267 9.87 -4.03 8.23
C LEU A 267 9.71 -3.61 9.69
N SER A 268 8.50 -3.67 10.22
CA SER A 268 8.15 -3.27 11.60
C SER A 268 8.76 -1.94 12.04
N ARG A 269 9.91 -1.93 12.72
CA ARG A 269 10.58 -0.69 13.18
C ARG A 269 12.00 -0.54 12.64
N HIS A 270 12.35 -1.28 11.60
CA HIS A 270 13.71 -1.34 11.10
C HIS A 270 13.76 -1.09 9.59
N LEU A 271 14.85 -0.44 9.17
CA LEU A 271 15.34 -0.46 7.80
C LEU A 271 16.50 -1.44 7.75
N TYR A 272 16.38 -2.47 6.93
CA TYR A 272 17.42 -3.46 6.67
C TYR A 272 18.10 -3.17 5.33
N CYS A 273 19.41 -3.34 5.28
CA CYS A 273 20.16 -3.52 4.05
C CYS A 273 20.70 -4.94 4.01
N LEU A 274 20.24 -5.71 3.02
CA LEU A 274 20.65 -7.09 2.81
C LEU A 274 21.46 -7.20 1.51
N HIS A 275 22.40 -8.12 1.47
CA HIS A 275 23.03 -8.53 0.22
C HIS A 275 22.01 -9.31 -0.62
N ALA A 276 21.75 -8.86 -1.85
CA ALA A 276 20.65 -9.40 -2.65
C ALA A 276 20.85 -10.87 -3.07
N ALA A 277 22.11 -11.32 -3.18
CA ALA A 277 22.39 -12.68 -3.66
C ALA A 277 22.12 -13.77 -2.62
N ASP A 278 22.31 -13.48 -1.32
CA ASP A 278 22.26 -14.49 -0.25
C ASP A 278 21.49 -14.05 1.00
N GLY A 279 20.93 -12.84 1.02
CA GLY A 279 20.08 -12.35 2.11
C GLY A 279 20.84 -11.97 3.39
N LYS A 280 22.18 -11.96 3.38
CA LYS A 280 22.96 -11.58 4.56
C LYS A 280 22.72 -10.11 4.91
N GLU A 281 22.47 -9.85 6.20
CA GLU A 281 22.37 -8.49 6.73
C GLU A 281 23.74 -7.80 6.60
N LEU A 282 23.77 -6.67 5.89
CA LEU A 282 24.93 -5.79 5.79
C LEU A 282 24.90 -4.75 6.91
N TRP A 283 23.72 -4.17 7.14
CA TRP A 283 23.44 -3.28 8.25
C TRP A 283 21.93 -3.20 8.50
N ARG A 284 21.55 -2.67 9.67
CA ARG A 284 20.18 -2.26 9.97
C ARG A 284 20.14 -0.95 10.75
N ALA A 285 19.07 -0.18 10.56
CA ALA A 285 18.81 1.05 11.29
C ALA A 285 17.44 0.99 11.97
N GLU A 286 17.34 1.49 13.21
CA GLU A 286 16.06 1.63 13.90
C GLU A 286 15.33 2.89 13.39
N LEU A 287 14.05 2.72 13.10
CA LEU A 287 13.18 3.79 12.66
C LEU A 287 12.42 4.37 13.85
N SER A 288 12.23 5.69 13.84
CA SER A 288 11.62 6.44 14.95
C SER A 288 10.13 6.15 15.22
N GLY A 289 9.44 5.46 14.30
CA GLY A 289 8.01 5.15 14.41
C GLY A 289 7.72 3.95 15.30
N LYS A 290 6.52 3.94 15.89
CA LYS A 290 6.01 2.79 16.67
C LYS A 290 5.59 1.58 15.81
N ALA A 291 5.47 1.76 14.49
CA ALA A 291 5.06 0.75 13.52
C ALA A 291 5.63 1.08 12.12
N GLY A 292 5.65 0.08 11.23
CA GLY A 292 6.21 0.21 9.89
C GLY A 292 5.42 1.16 8.99
N PRO A 293 6.04 1.77 7.97
CA PRO A 293 5.32 2.42 6.89
C PRO A 293 4.94 1.40 5.80
N ALA A 294 3.85 1.67 5.06
CA ALA A 294 3.64 1.09 3.74
C ALA A 294 4.46 1.81 2.65
N SER A 295 5.00 2.98 2.97
CA SER A 295 5.94 3.75 2.15
C SER A 295 7.22 2.95 1.89
N SER A 296 7.57 2.80 0.62
CA SER A 296 8.72 2.00 0.17
C SER A 296 10.01 2.84 0.15
N PRO A 297 11.17 2.31 0.59
CA PRO A 297 12.43 3.03 0.62
C PRO A 297 12.83 3.52 -0.78
N LEU A 298 13.40 4.71 -0.88
CA LEU A 298 13.96 5.28 -2.10
C LEU A 298 15.48 5.30 -1.99
N VAL A 299 16.19 4.75 -2.98
CA VAL A 299 17.63 4.95 -3.09
C VAL A 299 17.90 6.11 -4.03
N HIS A 300 18.61 7.12 -3.57
CA HIS A 300 18.96 8.30 -4.37
C HIS A 300 20.24 8.94 -3.85
N ARG A 301 21.20 9.23 -4.74
CA ARG A 301 22.47 9.93 -4.42
C ARG A 301 23.23 9.31 -3.24
N GLY A 302 23.35 7.99 -3.21
CA GLY A 302 24.06 7.27 -2.15
C GLY A 302 23.31 7.21 -0.81
N GLN A 303 22.03 7.64 -0.77
CA GLN A 303 21.19 7.61 0.42
C GLN A 303 20.00 6.66 0.24
N VAL A 304 19.53 6.10 1.35
CA VAL A 304 18.24 5.41 1.46
C VAL A 304 17.29 6.32 2.21
N ILE A 305 16.21 6.73 1.57
CA ILE A 305 15.25 7.68 2.09
C ILE A 305 13.94 6.95 2.42
N VAL A 306 13.50 7.08 3.66
CA VAL A 306 12.30 6.41 4.19
C VAL A 306 11.32 7.44 4.74
N GLN A 307 10.04 7.28 4.42
CA GLN A 307 8.97 8.11 4.95
C GLN A 307 8.11 7.34 5.97
N GLN A 308 8.47 7.48 7.25
CA GLN A 308 7.75 6.89 8.39
C GLN A 308 7.65 7.93 9.49
N ASN A 309 6.46 8.52 9.67
CA ASN A 309 6.19 9.67 10.55
C ASN A 309 6.92 10.96 10.17
N LYS A 310 8.15 10.88 9.66
CA LYS A 310 8.96 11.93 9.05
C LYS A 310 9.70 11.32 7.86
N LEU A 311 10.29 12.16 7.00
CA LEU A 311 11.19 11.70 5.95
C LEU A 311 12.62 11.72 6.51
N THR A 312 13.29 10.57 6.49
CA THR A 312 14.66 10.42 7.00
C THR A 312 15.53 9.82 5.90
N ALA A 313 16.71 10.40 5.69
CA ALA A 313 17.76 9.80 4.88
C ALA A 313 18.74 9.03 5.76
N PHE A 314 19.23 7.92 5.22
CA PHE A 314 20.30 7.10 5.78
C PHE A 314 21.39 6.97 4.73
N ASP A 315 22.65 6.89 5.14
CA ASP A 315 23.72 6.50 4.24
C ASP A 315 23.46 5.08 3.70
N ALA A 316 23.53 4.89 2.37
CA ALA A 316 23.19 3.59 1.77
C ALA A 316 24.26 2.51 2.05
N ALA A 317 25.51 2.91 2.27
CA ALA A 317 26.59 1.99 2.52
C ALA A 317 26.61 1.51 3.98
N THR A 318 26.37 2.40 4.95
CA THR A 318 26.54 2.16 6.38
C THR A 318 25.23 2.07 7.17
N GLY A 319 24.14 2.66 6.68
CA GLY A 319 22.87 2.76 7.40
C GLY A 319 22.83 3.87 8.45
N GLU A 320 23.87 4.69 8.57
CA GLU A 320 23.90 5.80 9.52
C GLU A 320 22.86 6.87 9.15
N PRO A 321 22.11 7.42 10.12
CA PRO A 321 21.12 8.45 9.84
C PRO A 321 21.79 9.75 9.38
N GLY A 322 21.29 10.30 8.28
CA GLY A 322 21.68 11.60 7.74
C GLY A 322 20.71 12.70 8.16
N TRP A 323 20.06 13.34 7.19
CA TRP A 323 19.10 14.41 7.46
C TRP A 323 17.69 13.90 7.75
N GLU A 324 16.89 14.75 8.38
CA GLU A 324 15.48 14.49 8.66
C GLU A 324 14.60 15.69 8.31
N CYS A 325 13.43 15.42 7.75
CA CYS A 325 12.41 16.42 7.46
C CYS A 325 11.12 16.12 8.24
N ALA A 326 10.94 16.82 9.37
CA ALA A 326 9.79 16.65 10.25
C ALA A 326 8.45 17.15 9.66
N ALA A 327 8.50 17.99 8.61
CA ALA A 327 7.30 18.44 7.90
C ALA A 327 6.71 17.34 6.99
N ALA A 328 7.55 16.43 6.49
CA ALA A 328 7.17 15.34 5.59
C ALA A 328 6.53 14.15 6.33
N ARG A 329 5.51 14.44 7.15
CA ARG A 329 4.85 13.39 7.94
C ARG A 329 4.01 12.49 7.06
N GLY A 330 4.33 11.21 6.99
CA GLY A 330 3.59 10.24 6.17
C GLY A 330 3.91 8.80 6.53
N PHE A 331 3.13 7.86 5.98
CA PHE A 331 3.28 6.43 6.22
C PHE A 331 3.01 5.58 4.98
N ASN A 332 2.20 6.06 4.03
CA ASN A 332 1.68 5.23 2.94
C ASN A 332 2.27 5.63 1.58
N ALA A 333 2.26 6.92 1.25
CA ALA A 333 2.86 7.41 0.02
C ALA A 333 4.37 7.19 0.04
N SER A 334 4.90 6.71 -1.08
CA SER A 334 6.32 6.47 -1.26
C SER A 334 7.00 7.75 -1.81
N PRO A 335 8.21 8.12 -1.34
CA PRO A 335 8.95 9.25 -1.93
C PRO A 335 9.42 8.89 -3.35
N THR A 336 9.61 9.91 -4.19
CA THR A 336 10.24 9.81 -5.52
C THR A 336 11.39 10.80 -5.63
N ALA A 337 12.29 10.59 -6.59
CA ALA A 337 13.43 11.47 -6.83
C ALA A 337 13.22 12.29 -8.11
N TRP A 338 13.75 13.50 -8.12
CA TRP A 338 13.93 14.32 -9.31
C TRP A 338 15.20 15.14 -9.16
N GLU A 339 16.18 14.93 -10.04
CA GLU A 339 17.49 15.58 -10.01
C GLU A 339 18.20 15.55 -8.64
N GLY A 340 18.13 16.64 -7.87
CA GLY A 340 18.68 16.80 -6.52
C GLY A 340 17.66 16.92 -5.42
N PHE A 341 16.44 16.50 -5.69
CA PHE A 341 15.31 16.66 -4.81
C PHE A 341 14.58 15.35 -4.58
N VAL A 342 13.98 15.27 -3.41
CA VAL A 342 13.01 14.24 -3.05
C VAL A 342 11.63 14.87 -3.09
N ILE A 343 10.74 14.26 -3.87
CA ILE A 343 9.34 14.64 -3.93
C ILE A 343 8.55 13.65 -3.08
N CYS A 344 7.81 14.12 -2.10
CA CYS A 344 7.07 13.25 -1.20
C CYS A 344 5.69 13.81 -0.86
N ASN A 345 4.70 12.92 -0.86
CA ASN A 345 3.35 13.27 -0.47
C ASN A 345 3.23 13.01 1.05
N SER A 346 3.03 14.08 1.82
CA SER A 346 2.85 13.98 3.27
C SER A 346 1.38 13.67 3.61
N ARG A 347 1.01 13.75 4.88
CA ARG A 347 -0.38 13.64 5.34
C ARG A 347 -1.26 14.80 4.88
N LYS A 348 -0.67 15.97 4.59
CA LYS A 348 -1.42 17.21 4.32
C LYS A 348 -1.15 17.83 2.96
N GLU A 349 0.02 17.60 2.39
CA GLU A 349 0.54 18.38 1.27
C GLU A 349 1.62 17.61 0.52
N LEU A 350 1.85 17.99 -0.74
CA LEU A 350 3.02 17.59 -1.52
C LEU A 350 4.22 18.44 -1.12
N LEU A 351 5.38 17.82 -0.94
CA LEU A 351 6.62 18.49 -0.60
C LEU A 351 7.70 18.20 -1.62
N MET A 352 8.49 19.23 -1.91
CA MET A 352 9.78 19.12 -2.56
C MET A 352 10.86 19.41 -1.53
N VAL A 353 11.78 18.47 -1.34
CA VAL A 353 12.82 18.49 -0.32
C VAL A 353 14.17 18.41 -0.99
N ASP A 354 15.11 19.27 -0.60
CA ASP A 354 16.50 19.17 -1.05
C ASP A 354 17.12 17.86 -0.54
N ALA A 355 17.62 17.02 -1.46
CA ALA A 355 18.09 15.69 -1.13
C ALA A 355 19.41 15.68 -0.34
N THR A 356 20.11 16.81 -0.25
CA THR A 356 21.38 16.90 0.49
C THR A 356 21.14 17.33 1.93
N THR A 357 20.23 18.28 2.13
CA THR A 357 20.03 18.97 3.42
C THR A 357 18.76 18.55 4.14
N GLY A 358 17.81 17.90 3.46
CA GLY A 358 16.50 17.57 4.01
C GLY A 358 15.57 18.76 4.20
N LYS A 359 15.94 19.96 3.72
CA LYS A 359 15.12 21.16 3.84
C LYS A 359 14.00 21.18 2.82
N VAL A 360 12.80 21.59 3.24
CA VAL A 360 11.67 21.82 2.33
C VAL A 360 11.98 23.04 1.45
N VAL A 361 11.97 22.83 0.14
CA VAL A 361 12.17 23.86 -0.89
C VAL A 361 10.83 24.47 -1.29
N SER A 362 9.81 23.62 -1.47
CA SER A 362 8.49 24.05 -1.93
C SER A 362 7.39 23.10 -1.48
N ARG A 363 6.15 23.60 -1.51
CA ARG A 363 4.93 22.96 -1.01
C ARG A 363 3.81 23.13 -2.04
N GLY A 364 2.93 22.16 -2.16
CA GLY A 364 1.77 22.24 -3.04
C GLY A 364 0.60 21.37 -2.56
N PRO A 365 -0.58 21.54 -3.17
CA PRO A 365 -1.72 20.64 -2.97
C PRO A 365 -1.32 19.15 -3.09
N GLY A 366 -1.92 18.35 -2.22
CA GLY A 366 -1.60 16.93 -2.06
C GLY A 366 -2.21 16.39 -0.77
N GLY A 367 -1.42 15.62 -0.03
CA GLY A 367 -1.82 14.99 1.21
C GLY A 367 -2.50 13.64 0.97
N GLY A 368 -1.95 12.53 1.44
CA GLY A 368 -2.62 11.23 1.35
C GLY A 368 -1.69 10.04 1.18
N ASP A 369 -2.16 9.03 0.45
CA ASP A 369 -1.45 7.75 0.25
C ASP A 369 -0.89 7.60 -1.17
N SER A 370 -1.26 8.50 -2.08
CA SER A 370 -0.83 8.45 -3.48
C SER A 370 0.66 8.79 -3.57
N THR A 371 1.42 7.93 -4.25
CA THR A 371 2.82 8.20 -4.58
C THR A 371 2.86 9.23 -5.71
N PRO A 372 3.55 10.38 -5.55
CA PRO A 372 3.68 11.34 -6.64
C PRO A 372 4.39 10.67 -7.82
N VAL A 373 3.91 10.90 -9.04
CA VAL A 373 4.57 10.41 -10.25
C VAL A 373 5.39 11.53 -10.86
N VAL A 374 6.65 11.25 -11.18
CA VAL A 374 7.55 12.18 -11.87
C VAL A 374 7.82 11.64 -13.27
N ALA A 375 7.71 12.51 -14.26
CA ALA A 375 8.16 12.26 -15.63
C ALA A 375 8.76 13.55 -16.18
N ASP A 376 10.02 13.50 -16.61
CA ASP A 376 10.81 14.68 -16.97
C ASP A 376 10.73 15.74 -15.85
N ASN A 377 10.24 16.94 -16.17
CA ASN A 377 10.06 18.03 -15.23
C ASN A 377 8.60 18.18 -14.77
N HIS A 378 7.81 17.12 -14.83
CA HIS A 378 6.42 17.11 -14.38
C HIS A 378 6.26 16.23 -13.14
N VAL A 379 5.46 16.71 -12.19
CA VAL A 379 4.94 15.89 -11.10
C VAL A 379 3.42 15.95 -11.08
N VAL A 380 2.79 14.79 -10.89
CA VAL A 380 1.36 14.68 -10.64
C VAL A 380 1.12 13.88 -9.36
N VAL A 381 0.17 14.33 -8.54
CA VAL A 381 -0.18 13.67 -7.28
C VAL A 381 -1.67 13.70 -7.04
N ALA A 382 -2.22 12.60 -6.50
CA ALA A 382 -3.57 12.58 -5.95
C ALA A 382 -3.53 12.85 -4.43
N GLY A 383 -4.42 13.73 -3.98
CA GLY A 383 -4.57 14.13 -2.59
C GLY A 383 -5.86 13.62 -1.96
N ARG A 384 -6.03 13.96 -0.68
CA ARG A 384 -7.25 13.77 0.12
C ARG A 384 -7.87 15.10 0.55
N GLY A 385 -7.30 16.22 0.09
CA GLY A 385 -7.85 17.55 0.29
C GLY A 385 -9.25 17.67 -0.30
N ASP A 386 -10.03 18.60 0.23
CA ASP A 386 -11.35 18.94 -0.30
C ASP A 386 -11.27 19.83 -1.55
N GLU A 387 -10.09 20.38 -1.83
CA GLU A 387 -9.74 21.14 -3.03
C GLU A 387 -8.45 20.59 -3.63
N ASP A 388 -8.30 20.69 -4.96
CA ASP A 388 -7.10 20.33 -5.71
C ASP A 388 -6.53 18.95 -5.30
N ASN A 389 -7.40 17.94 -5.28
CA ASN A 389 -7.04 16.58 -4.88
C ASN A 389 -6.60 15.68 -6.03
N LEU A 390 -6.41 16.26 -7.21
CA LEU A 390 -5.52 15.76 -8.25
C LEU A 390 -4.83 16.97 -8.87
N SER A 391 -3.51 17.08 -8.69
CA SER A 391 -2.75 18.28 -9.08
C SER A 391 -1.51 17.94 -9.88
N ALA A 392 -1.17 18.83 -10.79
CA ALA A 392 0.06 18.76 -11.58
C ALA A 392 0.91 20.03 -11.41
N PHE A 393 2.23 19.85 -11.43
CA PHE A 393 3.20 20.91 -11.31
C PHE A 393 4.35 20.68 -12.29
N THR A 394 4.95 21.76 -12.78
CA THR A 394 6.31 21.72 -13.31
C THR A 394 7.30 21.76 -12.13
N LEU A 395 8.31 20.91 -12.18
CA LEU A 395 9.45 20.89 -11.27
C LEU A 395 10.54 21.83 -11.79
N SER A 396 11.07 22.68 -10.92
CA SER A 396 12.30 23.43 -11.15
C SER A 396 13.15 23.46 -9.89
N PRO A 397 14.45 23.83 -9.96
CA PRO A 397 15.27 23.99 -8.75
C PRO A 397 14.72 25.01 -7.74
N GLN A 398 13.84 25.92 -8.17
CA GLN A 398 13.18 26.91 -7.31
C GLN A 398 11.93 26.36 -6.63
N GLY A 399 11.41 25.21 -7.05
CA GLY A 399 10.27 24.55 -6.41
C GLY A 399 9.21 24.02 -7.38
N LEU A 400 8.01 23.83 -6.82
CA LEU A 400 6.83 23.40 -7.55
C LEU A 400 6.16 24.61 -8.20
N ARG A 401 5.97 24.58 -9.52
CA ARG A 401 5.17 25.57 -10.27
C ARG A 401 3.84 24.93 -10.68
N PRO A 402 2.68 25.39 -10.16
CA PRO A 402 1.39 24.79 -10.48
C PRO A 402 1.09 24.84 -11.99
N LEU A 403 0.57 23.73 -12.53
CA LEU A 403 -0.01 23.68 -13.88
C LEU A 403 -1.53 23.71 -13.80
N TRP A 404 -2.12 22.80 -13.01
CA TRP A 404 -3.56 22.69 -12.80
C TRP A 404 -3.87 21.89 -11.54
N GLY A 405 -5.08 22.08 -11.02
CA GLY A 405 -5.69 21.32 -9.95
C GLY A 405 -7.12 20.94 -10.32
N HIS A 406 -7.51 19.71 -10.01
CA HIS A 406 -8.88 19.23 -10.11
C HIS A 406 -9.41 18.87 -8.73
N THR A 407 -10.65 19.26 -8.48
CA THR A 407 -11.37 18.96 -7.24
C THR A 407 -12.42 17.91 -7.49
N PHE A 408 -12.35 16.83 -6.74
CA PHE A 408 -13.31 15.74 -6.78
C PHE A 408 -13.75 15.34 -5.37
N THR A 409 -14.80 14.54 -5.23
CA THR A 409 -15.19 14.04 -3.90
C THR A 409 -14.06 13.19 -3.31
N ALA A 410 -13.42 13.71 -2.26
CA ALA A 410 -12.27 13.08 -1.63
C ALA A 410 -12.61 11.69 -1.09
N ARG A 411 -11.79 10.70 -1.46
CA ARG A 411 -11.91 9.33 -0.96
C ARG A 411 -10.87 9.04 0.10
N ARG A 412 -11.16 8.03 0.92
CA ARG A 412 -10.26 7.59 1.98
C ARG A 412 -8.91 7.12 1.44
N TYR A 413 -8.85 6.54 0.26
CA TYR A 413 -7.61 6.05 -0.33
C TYR A 413 -7.56 6.49 -1.79
N ALA A 414 -6.36 6.71 -2.32
CA ALA A 414 -6.14 7.07 -3.71
C ALA A 414 -4.99 6.26 -4.29
N SER A 415 -5.17 5.80 -5.53
CA SER A 415 -4.10 5.20 -6.34
C SER A 415 -3.08 6.25 -6.77
N SER A 416 -1.92 5.81 -7.24
CA SER A 416 -0.93 6.70 -7.85
C SER A 416 -1.22 6.92 -9.34
N PRO A 417 -1.18 8.16 -9.86
CA PRO A 417 -1.38 8.44 -11.29
C PRO A 417 -0.20 7.95 -12.14
N ILE A 418 -0.43 7.73 -13.43
CA ILE A 418 0.59 7.46 -14.45
C ILE A 418 0.68 8.67 -15.38
N ILE A 419 1.89 9.11 -15.70
CA ILE A 419 2.13 9.99 -16.84
C ILE A 419 2.60 9.09 -17.99
N TRP A 420 1.86 9.09 -19.09
CA TRP A 420 2.22 8.36 -20.30
C TRP A 420 2.10 9.29 -21.50
N LYS A 421 3.25 9.53 -22.15
CA LYS A 421 3.38 10.58 -23.19
C LYS A 421 2.91 11.93 -22.62
N ASP A 422 2.00 12.61 -23.31
CA ASP A 422 1.43 13.92 -23.00
C ASP A 422 0.17 13.84 -22.13
N HIS A 423 -0.14 12.69 -21.53
CA HIS A 423 -1.37 12.48 -20.76
C HIS A 423 -1.14 11.85 -19.39
N VAL A 424 -2.02 12.23 -18.46
CA VAL A 424 -2.13 11.69 -17.11
C VAL A 424 -3.30 10.72 -17.07
N TYR A 425 -3.04 9.51 -16.59
CA TYR A 425 -4.04 8.50 -16.31
C TYR A 425 -4.15 8.30 -14.79
N HIS A 426 -5.33 8.61 -14.23
CA HIS A 426 -5.64 8.32 -12.84
C HIS A 426 -6.76 7.29 -12.76
N LEU A 427 -6.39 6.04 -12.45
CA LEU A 427 -7.26 4.87 -12.56
C LEU A 427 -7.51 4.24 -11.18
N GLY A 428 -8.17 4.99 -10.31
CA GLY A 428 -8.47 4.59 -8.94
C GLY A 428 -9.51 5.51 -8.30
N SER A 429 -9.96 5.17 -7.10
CA SER A 429 -11.02 5.91 -6.40
C SER A 429 -12.30 5.99 -7.24
N ASP A 430 -12.89 4.80 -7.48
CA ASP A 430 -14.17 4.58 -8.17
C ASP A 430 -14.37 5.28 -9.52
N ARG A 431 -13.26 5.70 -10.13
CA ARG A 431 -13.23 6.47 -11.36
C ARG A 431 -11.96 6.22 -12.15
N HIS A 432 -12.07 6.31 -13.48
CA HIS A 432 -10.94 6.41 -14.40
C HIS A 432 -10.94 7.75 -15.10
N LEU A 433 -9.77 8.37 -15.20
CA LEU A 433 -9.56 9.67 -15.84
C LEU A 433 -8.38 9.62 -16.81
N CYS A 434 -8.53 10.32 -17.94
CA CYS A 434 -7.42 10.75 -18.79
C CYS A 434 -7.43 12.26 -18.90
N ILE A 435 -6.29 12.90 -18.64
CA ILE A 435 -6.14 14.35 -18.60
C ILE A 435 -4.93 14.73 -19.45
N HIS A 436 -5.04 15.76 -20.28
CA HIS A 436 -3.89 16.30 -20.99
C HIS A 436 -2.92 16.96 -19.99
N LEU A 437 -1.66 16.52 -19.96
CA LEU A 437 -0.69 16.82 -18.90
C LEU A 437 -0.44 18.33 -18.74
N GLU A 438 -0.28 19.06 -19.83
CA GLU A 438 0.09 20.48 -19.77
C GLU A 438 -1.11 21.39 -19.45
N THR A 439 -2.28 21.05 -19.98
CA THR A 439 -3.45 21.96 -19.95
C THR A 439 -4.47 21.60 -18.87
N GLY A 440 -4.37 20.41 -18.28
CA GLY A 440 -5.36 19.91 -17.33
C GLY A 440 -6.71 19.57 -17.95
N LYS A 441 -6.84 19.61 -19.29
CA LYS A 441 -8.11 19.28 -19.95
C LYS A 441 -8.42 17.79 -19.79
N ILE A 442 -9.52 17.47 -19.12
CA ILE A 442 -10.07 16.11 -19.06
C ILE A 442 -10.45 15.69 -20.47
N ARG A 443 -9.81 14.61 -20.95
CA ARG A 443 -10.09 14.00 -22.26
C ARG A 443 -11.26 13.04 -22.19
N TRP A 444 -11.28 12.24 -21.13
CA TRP A 444 -12.41 11.38 -20.80
C TRP A 444 -12.43 11.05 -19.30
N GLU A 445 -13.62 10.74 -18.80
CA GLU A 445 -13.91 10.35 -17.42
C GLU A 445 -14.97 9.25 -17.41
N ARG A 446 -14.85 8.29 -16.49
CA ARG A 446 -15.90 7.30 -16.24
C ARG A 446 -15.88 6.80 -14.80
N SER A 447 -17.04 6.39 -14.30
CA SER A 447 -17.11 5.57 -13.08
C SER A 447 -16.54 4.17 -13.33
N ALA A 448 -15.80 3.64 -12.35
CA ALA A 448 -15.19 2.32 -12.40
C ALA A 448 -15.17 1.70 -10.99
N GLN A 449 -15.07 0.38 -10.86
CA GLN A 449 -14.93 -0.25 -9.54
C GLN A 449 -13.46 -0.52 -9.22
N SER A 450 -12.61 0.49 -9.43
CA SER A 450 -11.17 0.38 -9.24
C SER A 450 -10.79 0.10 -7.79
N SER A 451 -9.71 -0.64 -7.61
CA SER A 451 -9.06 -0.83 -6.31
C SER A 451 -8.22 0.39 -5.93
N ILE A 452 -7.62 0.35 -4.73
CA ILE A 452 -6.69 1.38 -4.23
C ILE A 452 -5.25 1.18 -4.74
N SER A 453 -4.95 0.00 -5.30
CA SER A 453 -3.66 -0.33 -5.92
C SER A 453 -3.35 0.62 -7.07
N SER A 454 -2.07 0.95 -7.25
CA SER A 454 -1.64 1.78 -8.38
C SER A 454 -1.57 0.96 -9.67
N PRO A 455 -2.04 1.49 -10.82
CA PRO A 455 -1.95 0.82 -12.11
C PRO A 455 -0.49 0.71 -12.59
N VAL A 456 -0.28 -0.14 -13.61
CA VAL A 456 0.97 -0.23 -14.37
C VAL A 456 0.70 -0.10 -15.86
N ILE A 457 1.69 0.31 -16.64
CA ILE A 457 1.58 0.45 -18.11
C ILE A 457 2.76 -0.19 -18.83
N ALA A 458 2.46 -0.86 -19.95
CA ALA A 458 3.45 -1.33 -20.92
C ALA A 458 2.90 -1.16 -22.32
N ALA A 459 3.72 -0.64 -23.25
CA ALA A 459 3.37 -0.49 -24.66
C ALA A 459 1.97 0.13 -24.91
N GLY A 460 1.63 1.19 -24.16
CA GLY A 460 0.34 1.88 -24.28
C GLY A 460 -0.86 1.12 -23.73
N ARG A 461 -0.66 0.07 -22.92
CA ARG A 461 -1.73 -0.71 -22.29
C ARG A 461 -1.60 -0.64 -20.78
N LEU A 462 -2.62 -0.08 -20.15
CA LEU A 462 -2.75 0.08 -18.71
C LEU A 462 -3.36 -1.20 -18.11
N LEU A 463 -2.80 -1.67 -17.01
CA LEU A 463 -3.32 -2.75 -16.20
C LEU A 463 -3.82 -2.21 -14.86
N VAL A 464 -5.08 -2.45 -14.56
CA VAL A 464 -5.78 -1.91 -13.39
C VAL A 464 -6.47 -3.02 -12.63
N TYR A 465 -6.38 -3.03 -11.30
CA TYR A 465 -7.23 -3.89 -10.49
C TYR A 465 -8.60 -3.27 -10.27
N GLU A 466 -9.64 -4.06 -10.55
CA GLU A 466 -11.03 -3.73 -10.22
C GLU A 466 -11.59 -4.73 -9.21
N HIS A 467 -12.68 -4.35 -8.55
CA HIS A 467 -13.38 -5.13 -7.53
C HIS A 467 -12.45 -5.67 -6.44
N ARG A 468 -11.66 -4.78 -5.84
CA ARG A 468 -10.72 -5.10 -4.75
C ARG A 468 -9.72 -6.21 -5.13
N GLY A 469 -9.22 -6.19 -6.37
CA GLY A 469 -8.23 -7.15 -6.86
C GLY A 469 -8.82 -8.45 -7.41
N GLY A 470 -10.15 -8.63 -7.41
CA GLY A 470 -10.78 -9.79 -8.03
C GLY A 470 -10.49 -9.90 -9.53
N TRP A 471 -10.34 -8.75 -10.20
CA TRP A 471 -10.10 -8.65 -11.63
C TRP A 471 -8.89 -7.79 -11.95
N ILE A 472 -8.17 -8.16 -13.00
CA ILE A 472 -7.28 -7.26 -13.73
C ILE A 472 -7.95 -6.86 -15.04
N VAL A 473 -7.96 -5.56 -15.32
CA VAL A 473 -8.57 -4.95 -16.49
C VAL A 473 -7.47 -4.30 -17.31
N MET A 474 -7.47 -4.57 -18.61
CA MET A 474 -6.59 -3.92 -19.57
C MET A 474 -7.32 -2.78 -20.25
N VAL A 475 -6.70 -1.60 -20.27
CA VAL A 475 -7.26 -0.36 -20.83
C VAL A 475 -6.25 0.23 -21.82
N ALA A 476 -6.71 0.72 -22.96
CA ALA A 476 -5.85 1.44 -23.89
C ALA A 476 -5.47 2.81 -23.29
N ALA A 477 -4.19 3.15 -23.33
CA ALA A 477 -3.72 4.50 -23.04
C ALA A 477 -3.96 5.41 -24.27
N ASP A 478 -5.24 5.65 -24.57
CA ASP A 478 -5.68 6.48 -25.70
C ASP A 478 -6.40 7.73 -25.16
N PRO A 479 -5.94 8.95 -25.49
CA PRO A 479 -6.64 10.18 -25.11
C PRO A 479 -7.91 10.45 -25.93
N SER A 480 -8.17 9.75 -27.03
CA SER A 480 -9.37 9.95 -27.85
C SER A 480 -10.65 9.45 -27.16
N GLY A 481 -10.52 8.46 -26.28
CA GLY A 481 -11.64 7.87 -25.54
C GLY A 481 -11.20 6.69 -24.68
N TYR A 482 -12.09 6.28 -23.77
CA TYR A 482 -11.87 5.07 -22.98
C TYR A 482 -12.12 3.82 -23.82
N GLU A 483 -11.13 2.94 -23.94
CA GLU A 483 -11.28 1.61 -24.51
C GLU A 483 -10.79 0.53 -23.53
N ARG A 484 -11.68 -0.39 -23.16
CA ARG A 484 -11.31 -1.60 -22.41
C ARG A 484 -10.87 -2.68 -23.39
N LEU A 485 -9.60 -3.05 -23.33
CA LEU A 485 -8.99 -4.10 -24.17
C LEU A 485 -9.26 -5.52 -23.66
N GLY A 486 -9.76 -5.66 -22.43
CA GLY A 486 -10.24 -6.93 -21.88
C GLY A 486 -10.12 -6.98 -20.36
N ARG A 487 -10.52 -8.11 -19.77
CA ARG A 487 -10.36 -8.35 -18.33
C ARG A 487 -10.28 -9.85 -18.02
N THR A 488 -9.62 -10.17 -16.92
CA THR A 488 -9.54 -11.55 -16.42
C THR A 488 -9.46 -11.60 -14.89
N ARG A 489 -9.80 -12.75 -14.30
CA ARG A 489 -9.76 -12.96 -12.84
C ARG A 489 -8.34 -13.25 -12.39
N ILE A 490 -7.96 -12.70 -11.23
CA ILE A 490 -6.61 -12.87 -10.68
C ILE A 490 -6.56 -13.03 -9.16
N GLY A 491 -7.60 -12.60 -8.42
CA GLY A 491 -7.66 -12.76 -6.96
C GLY A 491 -6.54 -12.02 -6.21
N ALA A 492 -6.11 -10.87 -6.74
CA ALA A 492 -5.03 -10.08 -6.17
C ALA A 492 -5.42 -9.45 -4.83
N LEU A 493 -4.41 -9.17 -4.02
CA LEU A 493 -4.53 -8.34 -2.84
C LEU A 493 -4.83 -6.89 -3.26
N HIS A 494 -5.97 -6.36 -2.82
CA HIS A 494 -6.47 -5.05 -3.23
C HIS A 494 -5.52 -3.85 -3.05
N CYS A 495 -4.58 -3.90 -2.09
CA CYS A 495 -3.64 -2.80 -1.80
C CYS A 495 -2.31 -2.91 -2.56
N ALA A 496 -1.88 -4.13 -2.91
CA ALA A 496 -0.58 -4.35 -3.54
C ALA A 496 -0.70 -4.12 -5.05
N SER A 497 0.27 -3.44 -5.65
CA SER A 497 0.35 -3.27 -7.10
C SER A 497 1.09 -4.45 -7.73
N PRO A 498 0.76 -4.83 -8.98
CA PRO A 498 1.52 -5.84 -9.69
C PRO A 498 2.93 -5.35 -10.03
N ALA A 499 3.85 -6.29 -10.21
CA ALA A 499 5.11 -6.06 -10.91
C ALA A 499 5.06 -6.71 -12.30
N LEU A 500 5.57 -6.03 -13.31
CA LEU A 500 5.56 -6.47 -14.71
C LEU A 500 6.99 -6.55 -15.22
N VAL A 501 7.43 -7.75 -15.59
CA VAL A 501 8.75 -8.00 -16.21
C VAL A 501 8.52 -8.83 -17.45
N GLN A 502 8.91 -8.30 -18.62
CA GLN A 502 8.67 -8.95 -19.91
C GLN A 502 7.19 -9.30 -20.12
N ASP A 503 6.85 -10.59 -20.28
CA ASP A 503 5.50 -11.13 -20.43
C ASP A 503 4.92 -11.69 -19.11
N ARG A 504 5.61 -11.45 -17.98
CA ARG A 504 5.25 -11.98 -16.67
C ARG A 504 4.71 -10.94 -15.72
N LEU A 505 3.62 -11.28 -15.04
CA LEU A 505 2.96 -10.47 -14.03
C LEU A 505 3.10 -11.14 -12.66
N TYR A 506 3.70 -10.45 -11.71
CA TYR A 506 3.87 -10.94 -10.34
C TYR A 506 2.85 -10.28 -9.42
N VAL A 507 2.11 -11.10 -8.70
CA VAL A 507 0.92 -10.68 -7.96
C VAL A 507 0.95 -11.25 -6.55
N ARG A 508 0.71 -10.35 -5.58
CA ARG A 508 0.38 -10.71 -4.20
C ARG A 508 -1.10 -11.09 -4.12
N THR A 509 -1.42 -12.22 -3.52
CA THR A 509 -2.79 -12.60 -3.14
C THR A 509 -2.94 -12.52 -1.61
N PRO A 510 -4.13 -12.77 -1.03
CA PRO A 510 -4.29 -12.78 0.43
C PRO A 510 -3.38 -13.75 1.20
N ASP A 511 -2.90 -14.81 0.56
CA ASP A 511 -2.22 -15.95 1.18
C ASP A 511 -1.06 -16.54 0.32
N ALA A 512 -0.74 -15.93 -0.81
CA ALA A 512 0.28 -16.41 -1.73
C ALA A 512 0.95 -15.27 -2.52
N VAL A 513 2.01 -15.64 -3.23
CA VAL A 513 2.58 -14.87 -4.33
C VAL A 513 2.51 -15.72 -5.58
N VAL A 514 2.10 -15.11 -6.69
CA VAL A 514 1.81 -15.81 -7.94
C VAL A 514 2.50 -15.09 -9.09
N CYS A 515 3.10 -15.85 -10.00
CA CYS A 515 3.55 -15.36 -11.29
C CYS A 515 2.61 -15.86 -12.38
N TYR A 516 2.06 -14.94 -13.16
CA TYR A 516 1.29 -15.22 -14.36
C TYR A 516 2.10 -14.87 -15.60
N ARG A 517 1.79 -15.53 -16.70
CA ARG A 517 2.23 -15.16 -18.06
C ARG A 517 1.00 -14.81 -18.89
N PHE A 518 1.13 -13.74 -19.69
CA PHE A 518 0.08 -13.32 -20.61
C PHE A 518 -0.06 -14.21 -21.84
#